data_AF-A0ABD0QV03-F1
#
_entry.id   AF-A0ABD0QV03-F1
#
_cell.length_a   1.000
_cell.length_b   1.000
_cell.length_c   1.000
_cell.angle_alpha   90.00
_cell.angle_beta   90.00
_cell.angle_gamma   90.00
#
_symmetry.space_group_name_H-M   'P 1'
#
loop_
_entity.id
_entity.type
_entity.pdbx_description
1 polymer ?
#
loop_
_entity_poly.entity_id
_entity_poly.type
_entity_poly.pdbx_seq_one_letter_code
_entity_poly.pdbx_strand_id
1 'polypeptide(L)' 'DLAARNCLVGEESVVKISDFGMSREEEDGVYSATGGMKQIPVKWTAPEALNY' A
#
# COMPACT_ATOMS: atom_id res chain seq x y z
N ASP A 1 -0.08 -0.63 -0.61
CA ASP A 1 0.25 -1.97 -0.08
C ASP A 1 1.63 -1.95 0.55
N LEU A 2 1.74 -1.42 1.77
CA LEU A 2 3.02 -1.35 2.48
C LEU A 2 3.11 -2.53 3.46
N ALA A 3 4.07 -3.41 3.22
CA ALA A 3 4.35 -4.57 4.06
C ALA A 3 5.81 -5.01 3.87
N ALA A 4 6.37 -5.74 4.83
CA ALA A 4 7.75 -6.23 4.75
C ALA A 4 8.02 -7.05 3.46
N ARG A 5 7.03 -7.79 2.97
CA ARG A 5 7.11 -8.54 1.70
C ARG A 5 7.28 -7.66 0.45
N ASN A 6 6.90 -6.39 0.53
CA ASN A 6 7.00 -5.40 -0.55
C ASN A 6 8.22 -4.47 -0.36
N CYS A 7 9.12 -4.82 0.56
CA CYS A 7 10.40 -4.16 0.73
C CYS A 7 11.51 -5.04 0.15
N LEU A 8 12.42 -4.44 -0.61
CA LEU A 8 13.61 -5.09 -1.14
C LEU A 8 14.83 -4.68 -0.30
N VAL A 9 15.76 -5.60 -0.10
CA VAL A 9 17.03 -5.35 0.60
C VAL A 9 18.15 -5.33 -0.44
N GLY A 10 18.80 -4.18 -0.59
CA GLY A 10 19.96 -3.98 -1.44
C GLY A 10 21.28 -4.16 -0.70
N GLU A 11 22.37 -3.71 -1.34
CA GLU A 11 23.69 -3.64 -0.72
C GLU A 11 23.68 -2.78 0.55
N GLU A 12 24.62 -3.04 1.46
CA GLU A 12 24.73 -2.35 2.74
C GLU A 12 23.45 -2.41 3.61
N SER A 13 22.60 -3.41 3.39
CA SER A 13 21.30 -3.56 4.06
C SER A 13 20.34 -2.40 3.81
N VAL A 14 20.49 -1.67 2.69
CA VAL A 14 19.58 -0.58 2.32
C VAL A 14 18.22 -1.15 1.93
N VAL A 15 17.17 -0.72 2.64
CA VAL A 15 15.78 -1.12 2.35
C VAL A 15 15.15 -0.15 1.37
N LYS A 16 14.53 -0.68 0.31
CA LYS A 16 13.80 0.11 -0.70
C LYS A 16 12.36 -0.39 -0.81
N ILE A 17 11.41 0.56 -0.89
CA ILE A 17 10.00 0.23 -1.13
C ILE A 17 9.85 -0.27 -2.56
N SER A 18 9.04 -1.31 -2.74
CA SER A 18 8.68 -1.89 -4.02
C SER A 18 7.17 -2.15 -4.07
N ASP A 19 6.70 -2.73 -5.18
CA ASP A 19 5.31 -3.04 -5.47
C ASP A 19 4.34 -1.86 -5.36
N PHE A 20 4.42 -0.97 -6.35
CA PHE A 20 3.56 0.22 -6.49
C PHE A 20 2.25 -0.08 -7.23
N GLY A 21 1.86 -1.35 -7.44
CA GLY A 21 0.66 -1.70 -8.21
C GLY A 21 -0.65 -1.13 -7.62
N MET A 22 -0.65 -0.84 -6.32
CA MET A 22 -1.78 -0.22 -5.59
C MET A 22 -1.54 1.24 -5.20
N SER A 23 -0.44 1.88 -5.61
CA SER A 23 -0.19 3.29 -5.27
C SER A 23 -1.14 4.23 -6.03
N ARG A 24 -1.49 5.35 -5.39
CA ARG A 24 -2.29 6.44 -5.95
C ARG A 24 -1.63 7.76 -5.60
N GLU A 25 -1.70 8.72 -6.51
CA GLU A 25 -1.26 10.10 -6.31
C GLU A 25 -2.51 10.97 -6.37
N GLU A 26 -2.81 11.68 -5.29
CA GLU A 26 -4.00 12.51 -5.15
C GLU A 26 -3.57 13.92 -4.69
N GLU A 27 -4.07 14.97 -5.35
CA GLU A 27 -3.69 16.36 -5.03
C GLU A 27 -4.12 16.75 -3.60
N ASP A 28 -5.29 16.28 -3.17
CA ASP A 28 -5.85 16.54 -1.82
C ASP A 28 -5.40 15.50 -0.78
N GLY A 29 -4.56 14.53 -1.17
CA GLY A 29 -3.99 13.51 -0.29
C GLY A 29 -4.97 12.45 0.22
N VAL A 30 -6.25 12.48 -0.19
CA VAL A 30 -7.27 11.51 0.23
C VAL A 30 -7.78 10.73 -0.97
N TYR A 31 -7.47 9.44 -1.01
CA TYR A 31 -8.03 8.50 -1.97
C TYR A 31 -9.22 7.75 -1.36
N SER A 32 -10.39 7.83 -2.00
CA SER A 32 -11.55 7.00 -1.64
C SER A 32 -11.55 5.74 -2.50
N ALA A 33 -11.40 4.58 -1.87
CA ALA A 33 -11.42 3.30 -2.58
C ALA A 33 -12.81 3.08 -3.21
N THR A 34 -12.89 2.96 -4.53
CA THR A 34 -14.12 2.54 -5.19
C THR A 34 -14.21 1.02 -5.13
N GLY A 35 -15.32 0.50 -4.59
CA GLY A 35 -15.54 -0.92 -4.34
C GLY A 35 -15.12 -1.80 -5.53
N GLY A 36 -14.00 -2.51 -5.39
CA GLY A 36 -13.39 -3.23 -6.50
C GLY A 36 -11.96 -3.74 -6.29
N MET A 37 -11.26 -3.34 -5.21
CA MET A 37 -9.96 -3.92 -4.89
C MET A 37 -10.12 -5.37 -4.43
N LYS A 38 -9.99 -6.32 -5.37
CA LYS A 38 -10.17 -7.77 -5.13
C LYS A 38 -9.19 -8.37 -4.10
N GLN A 39 -8.11 -7.69 -3.73
CA GLN A 39 -7.13 -8.18 -2.76
C GLN A 39 -6.61 -7.04 -1.88
N ILE A 40 -7.45 -6.56 -0.96
CA ILE A 40 -6.99 -5.63 0.09
C ILE A 40 -6.21 -6.43 1.14
N PRO A 41 -4.99 -6.01 1.51
CA PRO A 41 -4.18 -6.69 2.52
C PRO A 41 -4.71 -6.39 3.93
N VAL A 42 -5.84 -6.99 4.31
CA VAL A 42 -6.65 -6.66 5.51
C VAL A 42 -5.83 -6.46 6.79
N LYS A 43 -4.83 -7.30 7.07
CA LYS A 43 -3.99 -7.19 8.29
C LYS A 43 -3.01 -6.01 8.28
N TRP A 44 -2.79 -5.40 7.11
CA TRP A 44 -1.90 -4.25 6.87
C TRP A 44 -2.68 -3.00 6.46
N THR A 45 -4.01 -3.06 6.42
CA THR A 45 -4.86 -1.93 6.05
C THR A 45 -5.46 -1.32 7.31
N ALA A 46 -5.43 0.00 7.41
CA ALA A 46 -6.04 0.74 8.51
C ALA A 46 -7.57 0.56 8.49
N PRO A 47 -8.24 0.55 9.66
CA PRO A 47 -9.66 0.24 9.75
C PRO A 47 -10.55 1.21 8.96
N GLU A 48 -10.24 2.49 8.94
CA GLU A 48 -10.96 3.51 8.17
C GLU A 48 -10.89 3.28 6.66
N ALA A 49 -9.79 2.70 6.17
CA ALA A 49 -9.60 2.36 4.77
C ALA A 49 -10.25 1.01 4.39
N LEU A 50 -10.63 0.19 5.37
CA LEU A 50 -11.42 -1.04 5.17
C LEU A 50 -12.92 -0.79 5.19
N ASN A 51 -13.36 0.29 5.85
CA ASN A 51 -14.77 0.62 6.03
C ASN A 51 -15.34 1.48 4.89
N TYR A 52 -14.56 1.72 3.82
CA TYR A 52 -14.93 2.54 2.66
C TYR A 52 -15.28 1.69 1.43
#